data_AF-A0A0G1U4A5-F1
#
_entry.id   AF-A0A0G1U4A5-F1
#
_cell.length_a   1.000
_cell.length_b   1.000
_cell.length_c   1.000
_cell.angle_alpha   90.00
_cell.angle_beta   90.00
_cell.angle_gamma   90.00
#
_symmetry.space_group_name_H-M   'P 1'
#
loop_
_entity.id
_entity.type
_entity.pdbx_description
1 polymer ?
#
loop_
_entity_poly.entity_id
_entity_poly.type
_entity_poly.pdbx_seq_one_letter_code
_entity_poly.pdbx_strand_id
1 'polypeptide(L)'
;MKKYKIRVVRGAFINPVMLDSLGARTIEKLGCSEWQSIDEVVCDMEQIGELKKNMTRHFDDSTVPWYMDGYGVEDVDEVIVVFGADDGEGGKIFEFRRGDQESLSEIVEYGISKGIPKEQMDFMDISF
;
A
#
# COMPACT_ATOMS: atom_id res chain seq x y z
N MET A 1 1.45 18.03 -10.58
CA MET A 1 0.56 16.90 -10.23
C MET A 1 1.14 16.27 -8.98
N LYS A 2 0.31 16.09 -7.96
CA LYS A 2 0.71 15.56 -6.65
C LYS A 2 1.24 14.14 -6.84
N LYS A 3 2.35 13.82 -6.16
CA LYS A 3 2.99 12.50 -6.24
C LYS A 3 3.28 11.98 -4.85
N TYR A 4 3.23 10.66 -4.75
CA TYR A 4 3.55 9.90 -3.56
C TYR A 4 4.69 8.96 -3.86
N LYS A 5 5.53 8.77 -2.86
CA LYS A 5 6.44 7.65 -2.80
C LYS A 5 5.76 6.54 -2.00
N ILE A 6 5.54 5.39 -2.63
CA ILE A 6 4.69 4.31 -2.12
C ILE A 6 5.49 3.02 -2.03
N ARG A 7 5.36 2.32 -0.91
CA ARG A 7 5.79 0.94 -0.73
C ARG A 7 4.70 -0.01 -1.19
N VAL A 8 5.12 -1.02 -1.93
CA VAL A 8 4.23 -2.04 -2.47
C VAL A 8 4.88 -3.41 -2.36
N VAL A 9 4.09 -4.45 -2.13
CA VAL A 9 4.56 -5.83 -2.21
C VAL A 9 4.47 -6.28 -3.66
N ARG A 10 5.60 -6.59 -4.30
CA ARG A 10 5.64 -6.92 -5.73
C ARG A 10 4.77 -8.13 -6.08
N GLY A 11 4.80 -9.18 -5.27
CA GLY A 11 3.98 -10.37 -5.48
C GLY A 11 2.48 -10.16 -5.25
N ALA A 12 2.06 -9.03 -4.68
CA ALA A 12 0.65 -8.71 -4.45
C ALA A 12 -0.06 -8.14 -5.69
N PHE A 13 0.54 -8.20 -6.88
CA PHE A 13 -0.05 -7.69 -8.12
C PHE A 13 -0.29 -8.81 -9.12
N ILE A 14 -1.44 -8.75 -9.82
CA ILE A 14 -1.78 -9.65 -10.94
C ILE A 14 -0.70 -9.55 -12.04
N ASN A 15 -0.20 -8.34 -12.30
CA ASN A 15 0.86 -8.07 -13.26
C ASN A 15 1.99 -7.24 -12.62
N PRO A 16 2.98 -7.88 -11.98
CA PRO A 16 4.07 -7.17 -11.30
C PRO A 16 4.94 -6.28 -12.21
N VAL A 17 4.93 -6.51 -13.53
CA VAL A 17 5.70 -5.72 -14.52
C VAL A 17 5.23 -4.26 -14.60
N MET A 18 3.99 -3.97 -14.16
CA MET A 18 3.51 -2.60 -14.08
C MET A 18 4.38 -1.72 -13.16
N LEU A 19 4.97 -2.32 -12.11
CA LEU A 19 5.85 -1.65 -11.18
C LEU A 19 7.16 -1.22 -11.87
N ASP A 20 7.69 -2.05 -12.78
CA ASP A 20 8.91 -1.74 -13.54
C ASP A 20 8.71 -0.52 -14.45
N SER A 21 7.51 -0.40 -15.03
CA SER A 21 7.13 0.75 -15.85
C SER A 21 7.02 2.06 -15.05
N LEU A 22 6.83 1.94 -13.73
CA LEU A 22 6.80 3.05 -12.78
C LEU A 22 8.19 3.33 -12.17
N GLY A 23 9.23 2.61 -12.60
CA GLY A 23 10.59 2.77 -12.09
C GLY A 23 10.78 2.21 -10.69
N ALA A 24 10.08 1.11 -10.36
CA ALA A 24 10.17 0.48 -9.06
C ALA A 24 11.61 0.17 -8.62
N ARG A 25 11.89 0.45 -7.35
CA ARG A 25 13.15 0.12 -6.69
C ARG A 25 12.88 -0.84 -5.54
N THR A 26 13.45 -2.03 -5.59
CA THR A 26 13.40 -2.95 -4.44
C THR A 26 14.09 -2.36 -3.22
N ILE A 27 13.34 -2.27 -2.12
CA ILE A 27 13.82 -1.83 -0.81
C ILE A 27 14.06 -3.01 0.14
N GLU A 28 13.29 -4.10 -0.02
CA GLU A 28 13.45 -5.32 0.78
C GLU A 28 13.14 -6.58 -0.03
N LYS A 29 13.86 -7.68 0.22
CA LYS A 29 13.57 -9.00 -0.37
C LYS A 29 12.92 -9.89 0.69
N LEU A 30 11.75 -10.43 0.39
CA LEU A 30 10.93 -11.18 1.35
C LEU A 30 11.33 -12.67 1.47
N GLY A 31 12.29 -13.14 0.67
CA GLY A 31 12.86 -14.50 0.80
C GLY A 31 11.93 -15.67 0.39
N CYS A 32 10.63 -15.43 0.22
CA CYS A 32 9.64 -16.37 -0.30
C CYS A 32 9.35 -16.11 -1.79
N SER A 33 9.05 -17.18 -2.54
CA SER A 33 8.88 -17.11 -4.01
C SER A 33 7.62 -16.37 -4.46
N GLU A 34 6.60 -16.32 -3.61
CA GLU A 34 5.29 -15.75 -3.94
C GLU A 34 5.31 -14.21 -3.84
N TRP A 35 5.78 -13.66 -2.72
CA TRP A 35 5.73 -12.21 -2.45
C TRP A 35 6.89 -11.41 -3.04
N GLN A 36 8.00 -12.09 -3.32
CA GLN A 36 9.21 -11.58 -3.99
C GLN A 36 9.96 -10.48 -3.24
N SER A 37 9.39 -9.28 -3.16
CA SER A 37 10.02 -8.08 -2.62
C SER A 37 9.02 -7.03 -2.16
N ILE A 38 9.46 -6.15 -1.28
CA ILE A 38 8.86 -4.83 -1.09
C ILE A 38 9.63 -3.86 -1.98
N ASP A 39 8.88 -3.16 -2.82
CA ASP A 39 9.38 -2.19 -3.78
C ASP A 39 8.84 -0.79 -3.46
N GLU A 40 9.62 0.22 -3.80
CA GLU A 40 9.24 1.62 -3.75
C GLU A 40 8.95 2.12 -5.17
N VAL A 41 7.83 2.81 -5.37
CA VAL A 41 7.46 3.49 -6.62
C VAL A 41 7.05 4.93 -6.35
N VAL A 42 7.25 5.81 -7.32
CA VAL A 42 6.77 7.20 -7.26
C VAL A 42 5.62 7.39 -8.24
N CYS A 43 4.42 7.63 -7.72
CA CYS A 43 3.18 7.61 -8.50
C CYS A 43 2.30 8.83 -8.22
N ASP A 44 1.52 9.23 -9.21
CA ASP A 44 0.37 10.13 -9.03
C ASP A 44 -0.92 9.36 -8.71
N MET A 45 -2.02 10.08 -8.42
CA MET A 45 -3.30 9.48 -8.06
C MET A 45 -3.95 8.62 -9.15
N GLU A 46 -3.69 8.91 -10.43
CA GLU A 46 -4.20 8.09 -11.53
C GLU A 46 -3.48 6.73 -11.54
N GLN A 47 -2.16 6.75 -11.45
CA GLN A 47 -1.32 5.57 -11.35
C GLN A 47 -1.63 4.73 -10.10
N ILE A 48 -1.89 5.40 -8.96
CA ILE A 48 -2.31 4.74 -7.72
C ILE A 48 -3.66 4.03 -7.91
N GLY A 49 -4.60 4.66 -8.61
CA GLY A 49 -5.88 4.04 -8.96
C GLY A 49 -5.70 2.77 -9.78
N GLU A 50 -4.75 2.75 -10.72
CA GLU A 50 -4.43 1.56 -11.52
C GLU A 50 -3.72 0.48 -10.69
N LEU A 51 -2.77 0.86 -9.82
CA LEU A 51 -2.15 -0.07 -8.87
C LEU A 51 -3.22 -0.74 -8.00
N LYS A 52 -4.14 0.04 -7.42
CA LYS A 52 -5.25 -0.46 -6.59
C LYS A 52 -6.07 -1.55 -7.28
N LYS A 53 -6.37 -1.36 -8.57
CA LYS A 53 -7.15 -2.32 -9.37
C LYS A 53 -6.42 -3.64 -9.65
N ASN A 54 -5.09 -3.60 -9.66
CA ASN A 54 -4.26 -4.75 -10.02
C ASN A 54 -3.73 -5.51 -8.79
N MET A 55 -4.05 -5.06 -7.58
CA MET A 55 -3.70 -5.76 -6.35
C MET A 55 -4.56 -7.02 -6.17
N THR A 56 -3.94 -8.11 -5.74
CA THR A 56 -4.61 -9.36 -5.39
C THR A 56 -4.82 -9.51 -3.89
N ARG A 57 -5.91 -10.16 -3.52
CA ARG A 57 -6.16 -10.60 -2.15
C ARG A 57 -5.22 -11.73 -1.72
N HIS A 58 -4.64 -11.62 -0.52
CA HIS A 58 -3.71 -12.62 0.03
C HIS A 58 -3.81 -12.79 1.55
N PHE A 59 -5.03 -13.02 2.07
CA PHE A 59 -5.29 -13.13 3.52
C PHE A 59 -4.59 -14.28 4.24
N ASP A 60 -4.05 -15.23 3.49
CA ASP A 60 -3.47 -16.44 4.07
C ASP A 60 -2.03 -16.22 4.55
N ASP A 61 -1.36 -15.14 4.13
CA ASP A 61 -0.02 -14.79 4.61
C ASP A 61 -0.05 -13.58 5.54
N SER A 62 0.09 -13.85 6.84
CA SER A 62 0.03 -12.81 7.84
C SER A 62 1.28 -11.92 7.92
N THR A 63 2.32 -12.21 7.13
CA THR A 63 3.59 -11.48 7.13
C THR A 63 3.66 -10.42 6.03
N VAL A 64 2.63 -10.32 5.20
CA VAL A 64 2.60 -9.47 4.02
C VAL A 64 1.46 -8.46 4.12
N PRO A 65 1.75 -7.15 4.04
CA PRO A 65 0.71 -6.14 4.11
C PRO A 65 -0.19 -6.20 2.87
N TRP A 66 -1.50 -6.25 3.10
CA TRP A 66 -2.51 -6.23 2.04
C TRP A 66 -2.92 -4.79 1.60
N TYR A 67 -2.05 -3.84 1.85
CA TYR A 67 -2.21 -2.46 1.47
C TYR A 67 -0.90 -1.94 0.90
N MET A 68 -1.00 -0.84 0.15
CA MET A 68 0.15 -0.01 -0.17
C MET A 68 0.12 1.20 0.74
N ASP A 69 1.28 1.70 1.13
CA ASP A 69 1.38 2.92 1.93
C ASP A 69 2.53 3.80 1.47
N GLY A 70 2.47 5.07 1.81
CA GLY A 70 3.40 6.04 1.27
C GLY A 70 3.30 7.41 1.91
N TYR A 71 4.13 8.31 1.40
CA TYR A 71 4.09 9.72 1.77
C TYR A 71 4.24 10.64 0.57
N GLY A 72 3.77 11.88 0.70
CA GLY A 72 3.89 12.91 -0.31
C GLY A 72 5.35 13.22 -0.63
N VAL A 73 5.70 13.31 -1.93
CA VAL A 73 7.07 13.64 -2.35
C VAL A 73 7.48 15.05 -1.91
N GLU A 74 6.52 15.96 -1.81
CA GLU A 74 6.73 17.36 -1.41
C GLU A 74 6.47 17.59 0.10
N ASP A 75 5.69 16.72 0.75
CA ASP A 75 5.32 16.80 2.17
C ASP A 75 5.24 15.39 2.76
N VAL A 76 6.21 15.04 3.60
CA VAL A 76 6.31 13.71 4.23
C VAL A 76 5.33 13.48 5.39
N ASP A 77 4.72 14.57 5.88
CA ASP A 77 3.62 14.49 6.84
C ASP A 77 2.30 14.15 6.15
N GLU A 78 2.26 14.21 4.83
CA GLU A 78 1.13 13.73 4.07
C GLU A 78 1.28 12.23 3.79
N VAL A 79 0.36 11.44 4.32
CA VAL A 79 0.40 9.98 4.27
C VAL A 79 -0.72 9.47 3.36
N ILE A 80 -0.43 8.42 2.62
CA ILE A 80 -1.40 7.71 1.79
C ILE A 80 -1.43 6.23 2.16
N VAL A 81 -2.63 5.66 2.25
CA VAL A 81 -2.86 4.22 2.42
C VAL A 81 -3.86 3.76 1.38
N VAL A 82 -3.57 2.65 0.71
CA VAL A 82 -4.35 2.13 -0.42
C VAL A 82 -4.64 0.66 -0.22
N PHE A 83 -5.92 0.33 -0.12
CA PHE A 83 -6.41 -1.05 -0.08
C PHE A 83 -6.82 -1.50 -1.48
N GLY A 84 -6.38 -2.70 -1.87
CA GLY A 84 -6.64 -3.28 -3.19
C GLY A 84 -8.14 -3.40 -3.51
N ALA A 85 -8.48 -3.38 -4.81
CA ALA A 85 -9.86 -3.42 -5.26
C ALA A 85 -10.57 -4.77 -5.01
N ASP A 86 -9.79 -5.82 -4.75
CA ASP A 86 -10.25 -7.19 -4.48
C ASP A 86 -10.72 -7.38 -3.01
N ASP A 87 -11.28 -6.32 -2.41
CA ASP A 87 -11.80 -6.30 -1.04
C ASP A 87 -13.32 -6.53 -0.93
N GLY A 88 -13.96 -6.84 -2.06
CA GLY A 88 -15.41 -7.00 -2.17
C GLY A 88 -16.19 -5.68 -2.30
N GLU A 89 -15.55 -4.53 -2.14
CA GLU A 89 -16.13 -3.18 -2.24
C GLU A 89 -15.37 -2.25 -3.22
N GLY A 90 -14.37 -2.78 -3.92
CA GLY A 90 -13.61 -2.04 -4.93
C GLY A 90 -12.43 -1.25 -4.37
N GLY A 91 -12.02 -1.49 -3.12
CA GLY A 91 -10.84 -0.90 -2.47
C GLY A 91 -11.00 0.58 -2.13
N LYS A 92 -10.24 1.05 -1.13
CA LYS A 92 -10.30 2.45 -0.68
C LYS A 92 -8.91 3.07 -0.62
N ILE A 93 -8.84 4.36 -0.95
CA ILE A 93 -7.63 5.18 -0.81
C ILE A 93 -7.91 6.19 0.31
N PHE A 94 -6.97 6.33 1.22
CA PHE A 94 -7.03 7.30 2.32
C PHE A 94 -5.82 8.23 2.21
N GLU A 95 -6.07 9.53 2.21
CA GLU A 95 -5.06 10.58 2.35
C GLU A 95 -5.29 11.26 3.70
N PHE A 96 -4.25 11.34 4.53
CA PHE A 96 -4.35 11.94 5.86
C PHE A 96 -3.01 12.55 6.29
N ARG A 97 -3.00 13.27 7.41
CA ARG A 97 -1.77 13.82 7.97
C ARG A 97 -1.19 12.95 9.07
N ARG A 98 0.14 12.88 9.12
CA ARG A 98 0.89 12.23 10.19
C ARG A 98 0.45 12.81 11.54
N GLY A 99 0.08 11.91 12.46
CA GLY A 99 -0.45 12.28 13.78
C GLY A 99 -1.97 12.46 13.85
N ASP A 100 -2.70 12.41 12.74
CA ASP A 100 -4.17 12.38 12.74
C ASP A 100 -4.70 11.03 13.23
N GLN A 101 -4.93 10.95 14.54
CA GLN A 101 -5.41 9.74 15.21
C GLN A 101 -6.84 9.34 14.80
N GLU A 102 -7.68 10.29 14.38
CA GLU A 102 -9.05 10.00 13.97
C GLU A 102 -9.05 9.28 12.63
N SER A 103 -8.35 9.84 11.64
CA SER A 103 -8.16 9.23 10.33
C SER A 103 -7.49 7.85 10.45
N LEU A 104 -6.44 7.72 11.27
CA LEU A 104 -5.79 6.44 11.53
C LEU A 104 -6.74 5.39 12.10
N SER A 105 -7.62 5.78 13.02
CA SER A 105 -8.60 4.87 13.60
C SER A 105 -9.59 4.38 12.54
N GLU A 106 -10.10 5.27 11.68
CA GLU A 106 -10.99 4.90 10.57
C GLU A 106 -10.32 3.92 9.60
N ILE A 107 -9.06 4.16 9.25
CA ILE A 107 -8.29 3.32 8.33
C ILE A 107 -8.08 1.92 8.91
N VAL A 108 -7.71 1.83 10.20
CA VAL A 108 -7.52 0.55 10.90
C VAL A 108 -8.85 -0.20 10.98
N GLU A 109 -9.95 0.47 11.33
CA GLU A 109 -11.29 -0.14 11.36
C GLU A 109 -11.70 -0.65 9.98
N TYR A 110 -11.40 0.09 8.91
CA TYR A 110 -11.60 -0.34 7.55
C TYR A 110 -10.82 -1.63 7.25
N GLY A 111 -9.51 -1.66 7.52
CA GLY A 111 -8.69 -2.84 7.27
C GLY A 111 -9.15 -4.07 8.06
N ILE A 112 -9.54 -3.90 9.34
CA ILE A 112 -10.12 -4.96 10.17
C ILE A 112 -11.42 -5.48 9.54
N SER A 113 -12.30 -4.59 9.05
CA SER A 113 -13.54 -4.99 8.40
C SER A 113 -13.32 -5.84 7.14
N LYS A 114 -12.15 -5.69 6.50
CA LYS A 114 -11.74 -6.50 5.35
C LYS A 114 -11.00 -7.78 5.73
N GLY A 115 -10.69 -7.99 7.01
CA GLY A 115 -10.02 -9.19 7.51
C GLY A 115 -8.49 -9.06 7.61
N ILE A 116 -7.93 -7.85 7.52
CA ILE A 116 -6.52 -7.61 7.77
C ILE A 116 -6.27 -7.61 9.29
N PRO A 117 -5.35 -8.43 9.81
CA PRO A 117 -4.94 -8.34 11.22
C PRO A 117 -4.41 -6.96 11.56
N LYS A 118 -4.81 -6.42 12.72
CA LYS A 118 -4.40 -5.09 13.17
C LYS A 118 -2.88 -4.95 13.27
N GLU A 119 -2.21 -6.04 13.60
CA GLU A 119 -0.76 -6.13 13.78
C GLU A 119 0.03 -5.92 12.48
N GLN A 120 -0.60 -6.06 11.31
CA GLN A 120 0.02 -5.77 10.01
C GLN A 120 -0.16 -4.31 9.58
N MET A 121 -1.06 -3.58 10.23
CA MET A 121 -1.43 -2.21 9.88
C MET A 121 -0.56 -1.23 10.67
N ASP A 122 0.68 -1.08 10.23
CA ASP A 122 1.65 -0.17 10.82
C ASP A 122 1.80 1.11 9.98
N PHE A 123 0.73 1.89 9.94
CA PHE A 123 0.70 3.20 9.26
C PHE A 123 1.50 4.27 10.02
N MET A 124 1.96 3.96 11.23
CA MET A 124 2.60 4.90 12.15
C MET A 124 4.13 4.91 12.00
N ASP A 125 4.72 3.81 11.54
CA ASP A 125 6.17 3.69 11.34
C ASP A 125 6.62 3.88 9.87
N ILE A 126 5.87 4.69 9.12
CA ILE A 126 6.20 5.08 7.74
C ILE A 126 7.45 5.98 7.75
N SER A 127 8.61 5.33 7.76
CA SER A 127 9.94 5.91 7.62
C SER A 127 10.76 5.03 6.67
N PHE A 128 10.92 5.48 5.42
CA PHE A 128 11.72 4.79 4.40
C PHE A 128 12.51 5.80 3.58
#